data_AF-A0A1I6JK90-F1
#
_entry.id   AF-A0A1I6JK90-F1
#
_cell.length_a   1.000
_cell.length_b   1.000
_cell.length_c   1.000
_cell.angle_alpha   90.00
_cell.angle_beta   90.00
_cell.angle_gamma   90.00
#
_symmetry.space_group_name_H-M   'P 1'
#
loop_
_entity.id
_entity.type
_entity.pdbx_description
1 polymer ?
#
loop_
_entity_poly.entity_id
_entity_poly.type
_entity_poly.pdbx_seq_one_letter_code
_entity_poly.pdbx_strand_id
1 'polypeptide(L)'
;MAGTSCKISLCSRQRMGGDQEISEESYLGSFIERGDKKYLSYKRTTEDGVVDCLISFNRREFTLTQKGSLSSKIELRPGEKTINKYSTSVGNLSIEIFTRRYELIEQKDDIRIGIEYDIITGADSIQTTMDIKVKIKGEA
;
A
#
# COMPACT_ATOMS: atom_id res chain seq x y z
N MET A 1 2.82 -15.79 16.59
CA MET A 1 4.00 -15.80 15.69
C MET A 1 4.48 -14.38 15.59
N ALA A 2 5.61 -14.06 16.21
CA ALA A 2 6.22 -12.73 16.08
C ALA A 2 6.96 -12.68 14.73
N GLY A 3 6.67 -11.69 13.89
CA GLY A 3 7.41 -11.48 12.65
C GLY A 3 8.69 -10.68 12.87
N THR A 4 9.56 -10.65 11.87
CA THR A 4 10.84 -9.93 11.94
C THR A 4 10.59 -8.42 11.93
N SER A 5 11.32 -7.67 12.76
CA SER A 5 11.21 -6.21 12.76
C SER A 5 11.70 -5.63 11.44
N CYS A 6 10.98 -4.66 10.88
CA CYS A 6 11.36 -4.01 9.64
C CYS A 6 11.09 -2.50 9.69
N LYS A 7 11.80 -1.76 8.85
CA LYS A 7 11.49 -0.38 8.50
C LYS A 7 10.77 -0.38 7.16
N ILE A 8 9.62 0.29 7.09
CA ILE A 8 8.81 0.43 5.88
C ILE A 8 8.88 1.91 5.49
N SER A 9 9.24 2.20 4.25
CA SER A 9 9.23 3.54 3.69
C SER A 9 8.33 3.57 2.46
N LEU A 10 7.36 4.47 2.46
CA LEU A 10 6.40 4.65 1.37
C LEU A 10 6.65 6.00 0.74
N CYS A 11 6.74 6.04 -0.58
CA CYS A 11 6.79 7.25 -1.36
C CYS A 11 5.68 7.17 -2.40
N SER A 12 4.75 8.12 -2.38
CA SER A 12 3.68 8.23 -3.36
C SER A 12 3.84 9.52 -4.14
N ARG A 13 3.59 9.45 -5.45
CA ARG A 13 3.46 10.60 -6.32
C ARG A 13 2.11 10.52 -7.00
N GLN A 14 1.28 11.52 -6.77
CA GLN A 14 -0.04 11.65 -7.38
C GLN A 14 -0.04 12.83 -8.33
N ARG A 15 -0.64 12.64 -9.50
CA ARG A 15 -0.81 13.68 -10.51
C ARG A 15 -2.25 13.73 -10.97
N MET A 16 -2.84 14.91 -10.94
CA MET A 16 -4.19 15.18 -11.45
C MET A 16 -4.12 16.44 -12.29
N GLY A 17 -4.22 16.28 -13.62
CA GLY A 17 -4.02 17.39 -14.56
C GLY A 17 -2.62 18.02 -14.44
N GLY A 18 -2.58 19.31 -14.08
CA GLY A 18 -1.36 20.09 -13.87
C GLY A 18 -0.76 19.97 -12.45
N ASP A 19 -1.54 19.48 -11.49
CA ASP A 19 -1.13 19.41 -10.10
C ASP A 19 -0.38 18.10 -9.80
N GLN A 20 0.66 18.21 -8.97
CA GLN A 20 1.45 17.08 -8.52
C GLN A 20 1.65 17.15 -7.01
N GLU A 21 1.34 16.05 -6.34
CA GLU A 21 1.56 15.86 -4.91
C GLU A 21 2.56 14.72 -4.70
N ILE A 22 3.49 14.91 -3.77
CA ILE A 22 4.45 13.88 -3.34
C ILE A 22 4.29 13.72 -1.83
N SER A 23 4.13 12.48 -1.38
CA SER A 23 4.11 12.13 0.04
C SER A 23 5.17 11.09 0.35
N GLU A 24 5.85 11.27 1.48
CA GLU A 24 6.87 10.37 1.98
C GLU A 24 6.58 10.01 3.43
N GLU A 25 6.55 8.72 3.72
CA GLU A 25 6.17 8.21 5.04
C GLU A 25 7.11 7.07 5.44
N SER A 26 7.35 6.94 6.74
CA SER A 26 8.20 5.89 7.28
C SER A 26 7.65 5.33 8.58
N TYR A 27 7.63 4.00 8.66
CA TYR A 27 7.03 3.24 9.75
C TYR A 27 7.97 2.16 10.24
N LEU A 28 7.85 1.82 11.51
CA LEU A 28 8.36 0.58 12.06
C LEU A 28 7.24 -0.45 12.05
N GLY A 29 7.55 -1.65 11.59
CA GLY A 29 6.57 -2.71 11.42
C GLY A 29 7.18 -4.10 11.61
N SER A 30 6.37 -5.10 11.27
CA SER A 30 6.76 -6.50 11.31
C SER A 30 6.56 -7.13 9.93
N PHE A 31 7.53 -7.92 9.51
CA PHE A 31 7.54 -8.69 8.28
C PHE A 31 7.32 -10.17 8.58
N ILE A 32 6.43 -10.80 7.81
CA ILE A 32 6.17 -12.25 7.89
C ILE A 32 6.07 -12.78 6.46
N GLU A 33 6.72 -13.92 6.21
CA GLU A 33 6.58 -14.69 4.97
C GLU A 33 5.88 -16.01 5.26
N ARG A 34 4.89 -16.37 4.42
CA ARG A 34 4.17 -17.66 4.50
C ARG A 34 3.95 -18.18 3.09
N GLY A 35 4.73 -19.19 2.70
CA GLY A 35 4.66 -19.72 1.34
C GLY A 35 5.08 -18.66 0.32
N ASP A 36 4.23 -18.41 -0.68
CA ASP A 36 4.47 -17.40 -1.72
C ASP A 36 4.04 -15.98 -1.30
N LYS A 37 3.31 -15.84 -0.19
CA LYS A 37 2.72 -14.58 0.25
C LYS A 37 3.51 -13.96 1.40
N LYS A 38 3.77 -12.66 1.25
CA LYS A 38 4.48 -11.84 2.22
C LYS A 38 3.53 -10.83 2.85
N TYR A 39 3.82 -10.47 4.09
CA TYR A 39 2.98 -9.62 4.92
C TYR A 39 3.82 -8.57 5.63
N LEU A 40 3.35 -7.32 5.63
CA LEU A 40 3.88 -6.23 6.44
C LEU A 40 2.75 -5.70 7.31
N SER A 41 2.96 -5.66 8.62
CA SER A 41 2.03 -5.03 9.55
C SER A 41 2.68 -3.82 10.21
N TYR A 42 1.98 -2.70 10.23
CA TYR A 42 2.41 -1.47 10.90
C TYR A 42 1.20 -0.67 11.37
N LYS A 43 1.44 0.37 12.17
CA LYS A 43 0.39 1.28 12.64
C LYS A 43 0.64 2.67 12.08
N ARG A 44 -0.44 3.34 11.68
CA ARG A 44 -0.45 4.74 11.25
C ARG A 44 -1.25 5.56 12.25
N THR A 45 -0.70 6.68 12.70
CA THR A 45 -1.43 7.64 13.52
C THR A 45 -2.04 8.71 12.61
N THR A 46 -3.35 8.87 12.68
CA THR A 46 -4.12 9.92 11.99
C THR A 46 -4.73 10.85 13.05
N GLU A 47 -5.33 11.96 12.61
CA GLU A 47 -6.05 12.87 13.51
C GLU A 47 -7.20 12.15 14.23
N ASP A 48 -7.89 11.25 13.52
CA ASP A 48 -9.00 10.45 14.07
C ASP A 48 -8.57 9.24 14.93
N GLY A 49 -7.27 9.00 15.11
CA GLY A 49 -6.75 7.91 15.94
C GLY A 49 -5.76 6.98 15.25
N VAL A 50 -5.65 5.75 15.74
CA VAL A 50 -4.67 4.77 15.23
C VAL A 50 -5.33 3.84 14.22
N VAL A 51 -4.66 3.64 13.09
CA VAL A 51 -5.06 2.73 12.02
C VAL A 51 -4.04 1.59 11.94
N ASP A 52 -4.52 0.36 12.09
CA ASP A 52 -3.74 -0.85 11.83
C ASP A 52 -3.69 -1.10 10.31
N CYS A 53 -2.49 -1.13 9.76
CA CYS A 53 -2.23 -1.36 8.36
C CYS A 53 -1.61 -2.74 8.16
N LEU A 54 -2.21 -3.53 7.26
CA LEU A 54 -1.69 -4.81 6.81
C LEU A 54 -1.53 -4.78 5.30
N ILE A 55 -0.29 -4.86 4.84
CA ILE A 55 0.04 -5.08 3.44
C ILE A 55 0.26 -6.58 3.25
N SER A 56 -0.37 -7.16 2.23
CA SER A 56 -0.07 -8.51 1.77
C SER A 56 0.26 -8.48 0.28
N PHE A 57 1.30 -9.17 -0.13
CA PHE A 57 1.77 -9.12 -1.50
C PHE A 57 2.50 -10.39 -1.91
N ASN A 58 2.51 -10.65 -3.21
CA ASN A 58 3.36 -11.63 -3.87
C ASN A 58 3.68 -11.11 -5.28
N ARG A 59 4.28 -11.92 -6.15
CA ARG A 59 4.64 -11.49 -7.51
C ARG A 59 3.47 -11.07 -8.41
N ARG A 60 2.21 -11.33 -8.01
CA ARG A 60 1.02 -11.13 -8.85
C ARG A 60 0.11 -10.02 -8.35
N GLU A 61 -0.02 -9.88 -7.05
CA GLU A 61 -0.99 -8.96 -6.45
C GLU A 61 -0.44 -8.26 -5.21
N PHE A 62 -1.01 -7.09 -4.97
CA PHE A 62 -0.81 -6.31 -3.77
C PHE A 62 -2.16 -6.02 -3.11
N THR A 63 -2.21 -6.10 -1.79
CA THR A 63 -3.38 -5.70 -1.01
C THR A 63 -2.95 -4.89 0.18
N LEU A 64 -3.57 -3.72 0.38
CA LEU A 64 -3.49 -2.96 1.62
C LEU A 64 -4.84 -3.03 2.32
N THR A 65 -4.84 -3.50 3.56
CA THR A 65 -6.01 -3.47 4.44
C THR A 65 -5.73 -2.52 5.59
N GLN A 66 -6.64 -1.59 5.82
CA GLN A 66 -6.60 -0.65 6.94
C GLN A 66 -7.80 -0.90 7.84
N LYS A 67 -7.59 -0.91 9.16
CA LYS A 67 -8.64 -1.08 10.18
C LYS A 67 -8.43 -0.10 11.32
N GLY A 68 -9.52 0.42 11.88
CA GLY A 68 -9.49 1.39 12.98
C GLY A 68 -10.42 2.56 12.70
N SER A 69 -9.95 3.78 12.95
CA SER A 69 -10.65 5.04 12.62
C SER A 69 -10.98 5.17 11.13
N LEU A 70 -10.17 4.54 10.27
CA LEU A 70 -10.43 4.31 8.86
C LEU A 70 -10.44 2.80 8.58
N SER A 71 -11.45 2.33 7.86
CA SER A 71 -11.50 0.94 7.38
C SER A 71 -11.47 0.92 5.86
N SER A 72 -10.44 0.33 5.26
CA SER A 72 -10.33 0.25 3.80
C SER A 72 -9.69 -1.06 3.36
N LYS A 73 -9.99 -1.46 2.11
CA LYS A 73 -9.27 -2.53 1.43
C LYS A 73 -8.99 -2.10 0.00
N ILE A 74 -7.70 -2.05 -0.33
CA ILE A 74 -7.20 -1.78 -1.68
C ILE A 74 -6.59 -3.05 -2.23
N GLU A 75 -7.00 -3.46 -3.42
CA GLU A 75 -6.48 -4.60 -4.17
C GLU A 75 -5.93 -4.09 -5.51
N LEU A 76 -4.66 -4.37 -5.81
CA LEU A 76 -3.98 -3.94 -7.02
C LEU A 76 -3.44 -5.17 -7.76
N ARG A 77 -3.79 -5.28 -9.03
CA ARG A 77 -3.40 -6.37 -9.93
C ARG A 77 -3.10 -5.79 -11.31
N PRO A 78 -1.87 -5.95 -11.84
CA PRO A 78 -1.47 -5.33 -13.09
C PRO A 78 -2.39 -5.77 -14.25
N GLY A 79 -2.87 -4.81 -15.04
CA GLY A 79 -3.79 -5.03 -16.15
C GLY A 79 -5.26 -5.17 -15.75
N GLU A 80 -5.61 -5.12 -14.46
CA GLU A 80 -6.98 -5.25 -13.97
C GLU A 80 -7.52 -3.94 -13.39
N LYS A 81 -8.85 -3.78 -13.50
CA LYS A 81 -9.63 -2.79 -12.75
C LYS A 81 -10.19 -3.43 -11.49
N THR A 82 -10.01 -2.79 -10.35
CA THR A 82 -10.55 -3.22 -9.05
C THR A 82 -11.45 -2.15 -8.44
N ILE A 83 -12.52 -2.57 -7.77
CA ILE A 83 -13.41 -1.68 -7.02
C ILE A 83 -13.01 -1.76 -5.54
N ASN A 84 -12.43 -0.69 -5.02
CA ASN A 84 -11.85 -0.62 -3.69
C ASN A 84 -12.76 0.17 -2.76
N LYS A 85 -13.01 -0.38 -1.57
CA LYS A 85 -13.96 0.21 -0.60
C LYS A 85 -13.21 0.96 0.48
N TYR A 86 -13.65 2.19 0.73
CA TYR A 86 -13.23 3.03 1.83
C TYR A 86 -14.45 3.31 2.71
N SER A 87 -14.39 2.85 3.95
CA SER A 87 -15.42 3.04 4.97
C SER A 87 -14.89 4.03 6.01
N THR A 88 -15.54 5.18 6.08
CA THR A 88 -15.30 6.24 7.07
C THR A 88 -16.52 6.37 7.97
N SER A 89 -16.41 7.08 9.09
CA SER A 89 -17.52 7.35 10.01
C SER A 89 -18.71 8.06 9.36
N VAL A 90 -18.47 8.81 8.28
CA VAL A 90 -19.48 9.58 7.54
C VAL A 90 -20.06 8.82 6.33
N GLY A 91 -19.54 7.64 6.00
CA GLY A 91 -20.08 6.82 4.92
C GLY A 91 -19.06 5.93 4.21
N ASN A 92 -19.56 5.20 3.22
CA ASN A 92 -18.78 4.30 2.37
C ASN A 92 -18.55 4.94 1.00
N LEU A 93 -17.30 4.98 0.56
CA LEU A 93 -16.87 5.40 -0.77
C LEU A 93 -16.32 4.18 -1.52
N SER A 94 -16.74 3.98 -2.76
CA SER A 94 -16.15 2.97 -3.65
C SER A 94 -15.36 3.69 -4.74
N ILE A 95 -14.12 3.24 -4.95
CA ILE A 95 -13.19 3.85 -5.88
C ILE A 95 -12.71 2.79 -6.86
N GLU A 96 -12.80 3.08 -8.15
CA GLU A 96 -12.24 2.20 -9.19
C GLU A 96 -10.77 2.52 -9.42
N ILE A 97 -9.93 1.48 -9.45
CA ILE A 97 -8.50 1.61 -9.69
C ILE A 97 -8.08 0.70 -10.84
N PHE A 98 -7.38 1.24 -11.83
CA PHE A 98 -6.71 0.46 -12.87
C PHE A 98 -5.21 0.38 -12.56
N THR A 99 -4.67 -0.83 -12.40
CA THR A 99 -3.23 -0.98 -12.12
C THR A 99 -2.46 -1.16 -13.41
N ARG A 100 -1.63 -0.17 -13.78
CA ARG A 100 -0.81 -0.21 -15.01
C ARG A 100 0.40 -1.12 -14.85
N ARG A 101 1.08 -1.01 -13.71
CA ARG A 101 2.33 -1.73 -13.45
C ARG A 101 2.41 -2.17 -12.00
N TYR A 102 2.95 -3.36 -11.81
CA TYR A 102 3.33 -3.90 -10.52
C TYR A 102 4.69 -4.58 -10.66
N GLU A 103 5.63 -4.23 -9.78
CA GLU A 103 6.96 -4.80 -9.74
C GLU A 103 7.37 -5.11 -8.31
N LEU A 104 7.92 -6.30 -8.10
CA LEU A 104 8.43 -6.76 -6.82
C LEU A 104 9.89 -7.18 -7.01
N ILE A 105 10.80 -6.48 -6.33
CA ILE A 105 12.23 -6.77 -6.30
C ILE A 105 12.59 -7.18 -4.88
N GLU A 106 13.17 -8.37 -4.75
CA GLU A 106 13.50 -8.98 -3.47
C GLU A 106 15.02 -9.18 -3.40
N GLN A 107 15.62 -8.69 -2.33
CA GLN A 107 17.00 -8.91 -1.95
C GLN A 107 17.03 -9.49 -0.53
N LYS A 108 18.21 -9.92 -0.07
CA LYS A 108 18.36 -10.65 1.19
C LYS A 108 17.68 -9.95 2.38
N ASP A 109 17.90 -8.65 2.52
CA ASP A 109 17.42 -7.86 3.66
C ASP A 109 16.56 -6.66 3.22
N ASP A 110 16.25 -6.56 1.92
CA ASP A 110 15.55 -5.43 1.32
C ASP A 110 14.48 -5.90 0.33
N ILE A 111 13.29 -5.31 0.40
CA ILE A 111 12.20 -5.53 -0.56
C ILE A 111 11.80 -4.18 -1.15
N ARG A 112 11.61 -4.13 -2.47
CA ARG A 112 11.03 -2.99 -3.16
C ARG A 112 9.78 -3.40 -3.92
N ILE A 113 8.71 -2.65 -3.72
CA ILE A 113 7.44 -2.79 -4.43
C ILE A 113 7.20 -1.48 -5.18
N GLY A 114 7.14 -1.56 -6.51
CA GLY A 114 6.78 -0.43 -7.38
C GLY A 114 5.39 -0.67 -7.97
N ILE A 115 4.49 0.29 -7.82
CA ILE A 115 3.13 0.20 -8.34
C ILE A 115 2.76 1.48 -9.07
N GLU A 116 2.24 1.35 -10.27
CA GLU A 116 1.67 2.45 -11.03
C GLU A 116 0.19 2.16 -11.27
N TYR A 117 -0.69 3.07 -10.86
CA TYR A 117 -2.12 2.89 -11.00
C TYR A 117 -2.86 4.21 -11.26
N ASP A 118 -4.05 4.10 -11.85
CA ASP A 118 -4.97 5.21 -12.08
C ASP A 118 -6.15 5.05 -11.15
N ILE A 119 -6.40 6.06 -10.33
CA ILE A 119 -7.67 6.19 -9.62
C ILE A 119 -8.65 6.84 -10.58
N ILE A 120 -9.76 6.17 -10.87
CA ILE A 120 -10.77 6.64 -11.82
C ILE A 120 -11.76 7.53 -11.06
N THR A 121 -11.79 8.82 -11.37
CA THR A 121 -12.64 9.82 -10.73
C THR A 121 -13.51 10.52 -11.77
N GLY A 122 -14.53 9.81 -12.27
CA GLY A 122 -15.45 10.34 -13.28
C GLY A 122 -14.74 10.63 -14.61
N ALA A 123 -14.66 11.91 -15.01
CA ALA A 123 -14.07 12.33 -16.29
C ALA A 123 -12.53 12.33 -16.29
N ASP A 124 -11.92 12.50 -15.13
CA ASP A 124 -10.46 12.56 -14.96
C ASP A 124 -9.96 11.34 -14.18
N SER A 125 -8.65 11.08 -14.29
CA SER A 125 -7.96 10.05 -13.52
C SER A 125 -6.80 10.64 -12.74
N ILE A 126 -6.63 10.18 -11.51
CA ILE A 126 -5.46 10.53 -10.69
C ILE A 126 -4.39 9.47 -10.94
N GLN A 127 -3.33 9.87 -11.64
CA GLN A 127 -2.20 9.00 -11.91
C GLN A 127 -1.36 8.91 -10.65
N THR A 128 -1.20 7.70 -10.11
CA THR A 128 -0.41 7.46 -8.91
C THR A 128 0.75 6.53 -9.20
N THR A 129 1.93 6.88 -8.68
CA THR A 129 3.10 6.00 -8.57
C THR A 129 3.40 5.80 -7.09
N MET A 130 3.51 4.57 -6.65
CA MET A 130 3.80 4.20 -5.28
C MET A 130 5.05 3.31 -5.24
N ASP A 131 6.05 3.76 -4.50
CA ASP A 131 7.26 3.02 -4.20
C ASP A 131 7.27 2.67 -2.71
N ILE A 132 7.29 1.38 -2.40
CA ILE A 132 7.43 0.87 -1.05
C ILE A 132 8.79 0.20 -0.93
N LYS A 133 9.59 0.64 0.04
CA LYS A 133 10.87 0.04 0.40
C LYS A 133 10.76 -0.55 1.79
N VAL A 134 11.15 -1.79 1.95
CA VAL A 134 11.19 -2.48 3.23
C VAL A 134 12.62 -2.87 3.50
N LYS A 135 13.13 -2.47 4.67
CA LYS A 135 14.39 -2.96 5.19
C LYS A 135 14.12 -3.86 6.37
N ILE A 136 14.36 -5.15 6.19
CA ILE A 136 14.21 -6.16 7.24
C ILE A 136 15.46 -6.04 8.12
N LYS A 137 15.29 -5.87 9.43
CA LYS A 137 16.46 -5.94 10.31
C LYS A 137 16.91 -7.40 10.31
N GLY A 138 18.05 -7.69 9.67
CA GLY A 138 18.76 -8.94 9.89
C GLY A 138 19.05 -9.09 11.37
N GLU A 139 18.85 -10.30 11.91
CA GLU A 139 19.41 -10.68 13.21
C GLU A 139 20.91 -10.39 13.17
N ALA A 140 21.38 -9.60 14.13
CA ALA A 140 22.81 -9.39 14.39
C ALA A 140 23.39 -10.59 15.13
#